data_AF-A0A968NBH1-F1
#
_entry.id   AF-A0A968NBH1-F1
#
_cell.length_a   1.000
_cell.length_b   1.000
_cell.length_c   1.000
_cell.angle_alpha   90.00
_cell.angle_beta   90.00
_cell.angle_gamma   90.00
#
_symmetry.space_group_name_H-M   'P 1'
#
loop_
_entity.id
_entity.type
_entity.pdbx_description
1 polymer ?
#
loop_
_entity_poly.entity_id
_entity_poly.type
_entity_poly.pdbx_seq_one_letter_code
_entity_poly.pdbx_strand_id
1 'polypeptide(L)'
;MWSIISSDGQTVSLAALSVQLAHSTARTAVPPAMPELGELPPAPLLTLHLHSRTRHSDLPALRRRLLALLNPAQAGATPARVQYGLGGTALELAVRYAGGLDDLPHDHTLTIQFVPDAQAWHSTASTTQSIVCASSIANAAYLLEQTPDGVWQSSSSLNGAVNALLVLPDGTHLIGGEFSGYVRQRSHPAGAWQTLAGLNGAVTCLAALGDGRIVAGGSFTTPASALALWAGSAWQALGVPALVPLAMAVSYSGTLYVGGIDLGAGSSVLAWDGSAWQPLGAGPGGAVHALLLDQNDTLYAGGNFAGGVAYWQLGAWVTLGGGVARIPASAPPTVSALAGAPDGSIYAGGDFALAGGGSAPNLARWTGYSWEPLGLGLSGTVRCLAGAAARNGNGGLLWAGGAFTAAGGRTLPARLAGWNGAEWLPVPIRLHPSVAPQVVALAQLPDGTRLVGYGGSGMAHVPAISTITNHGTAPAYPVLTLAGAGTVQQLANLRTGATITFANLSLNPNEQLTLDLRPATRGVHSSLRGSLAGALVPGSDLGAWCLLPGENRIALFADQPSATLEWHSRYWSYADAE
;
A
#
# COMPACT_ATOMS: atom_id res chain seq x y z
N MET A 1 -1.89 18.12 46.99
CA MET A 1 -3.26 18.24 47.56
C MET A 1 -4.22 17.61 46.59
N TRP A 2 -5.30 16.96 47.04
CA TRP A 2 -6.27 16.29 46.16
C TRP A 2 -7.69 16.85 46.40
N SER A 3 -8.48 17.01 45.35
CA SER A 3 -9.90 17.38 45.39
C SER A 3 -10.66 16.80 44.20
N ILE A 4 -11.97 16.56 44.38
CA ILE A 4 -12.88 16.14 43.31
C ILE A 4 -13.90 17.25 43.13
N ILE A 5 -14.08 17.69 41.90
CA ILE A 5 -14.92 18.80 41.48
C ILE A 5 -16.00 18.27 40.53
N SER A 6 -17.28 18.49 40.81
CA SER A 6 -18.37 18.10 39.91
C SER A 6 -18.52 19.07 38.73
N SER A 7 -19.32 18.70 37.73
CA SER A 7 -19.62 19.54 36.56
C SER A 7 -20.20 20.91 36.91
N ASP A 8 -20.92 21.04 38.02
CA ASP A 8 -21.53 22.29 38.52
C ASP A 8 -20.60 23.10 39.44
N GLY A 9 -19.34 22.67 39.61
CA GLY A 9 -18.31 23.38 40.36
C GLY A 9 -18.29 23.12 41.87
N GLN A 10 -19.15 22.24 42.40
CA GLN A 10 -19.03 21.79 43.80
C GLN A 10 -17.73 21.03 44.00
N THR A 11 -17.08 21.20 45.16
CA THR A 11 -15.75 20.63 45.42
C THR A 11 -15.71 19.85 46.73
N VAL A 12 -15.15 18.64 46.69
CA VAL A 12 -14.79 17.85 47.87
C VAL A 12 -13.27 17.77 47.98
N SER A 13 -12.70 18.36 49.03
CA SER A 13 -11.26 18.26 49.33
C SER A 13 -10.92 16.93 49.98
N LEU A 14 -9.82 16.33 49.54
CA LEU A 14 -9.23 15.08 50.06
C LEU A 14 -7.92 15.33 50.82
N ALA A 15 -7.63 16.59 51.19
CA ALA A 15 -6.35 16.99 51.77
C ALA A 15 -5.99 16.27 53.10
N ALA A 16 -6.99 15.77 53.84
CA ALA A 16 -6.80 15.05 55.09
C ALA A 16 -6.48 13.55 54.94
N LEU A 17 -6.41 13.03 53.70
CA LEU A 17 -6.26 11.61 53.40
C LEU A 17 -4.89 11.29 52.81
N SER A 18 -4.43 10.04 52.95
CA SER A 18 -3.44 9.48 52.03
C SER A 18 -4.16 8.89 50.84
N VAL A 19 -3.92 9.45 49.65
CA VAL A 19 -4.45 8.95 48.39
C VAL A 19 -3.40 8.02 47.79
N GLN A 20 -3.76 6.75 47.59
CA GLN A 20 -3.00 5.82 46.79
C GLN A 20 -3.75 5.56 45.49
N LEU A 21 -3.02 5.61 44.38
CA LEU A 21 -3.52 5.21 43.08
C LEU A 21 -3.30 3.70 42.92
N ALA A 22 -4.38 2.94 42.71
CA ALA A 22 -4.28 1.56 42.26
C ALA A 22 -4.66 1.43 40.79
N HIS A 23 -3.96 0.53 40.12
CA HIS A 23 -4.01 0.34 38.69
C HIS A 23 -4.75 -0.95 38.41
N SER A 24 -5.67 -0.97 37.45
CA SER A 24 -6.06 -2.25 36.86
C SER A 24 -4.88 -2.75 36.04
N THR A 25 -4.16 -3.75 36.53
CA THR A 25 -3.21 -4.55 35.75
C THR A 25 -3.97 -5.48 34.79
N ALA A 26 -4.89 -4.93 33.99
CA ALA A 26 -5.38 -5.61 32.79
C ALA A 26 -4.29 -5.59 31.70
N ARG A 27 -3.08 -6.06 32.07
CA ARG A 27 -2.11 -6.63 31.14
C ARG A 27 -2.62 -8.03 30.84
N THR A 28 -3.40 -8.15 29.79
CA THR A 28 -3.14 -9.23 28.84
C THR A 28 -2.49 -8.61 27.63
N ALA A 29 -1.48 -9.31 27.11
CA ALA A 29 -0.57 -8.91 26.06
C ALA A 29 -1.18 -8.02 24.96
N VAL A 30 -0.33 -7.17 24.37
CA VAL A 30 -0.48 -6.65 23.01
C VAL A 30 -1.22 -7.71 22.16
N PRO A 31 -2.44 -7.46 21.67
CA PRO A 31 -3.06 -8.42 20.78
C PRO A 31 -2.19 -8.47 19.52
N PRO A 32 -1.62 -9.63 19.14
CA PRO A 32 -1.15 -9.80 17.79
C PRO A 32 -2.42 -9.85 16.93
N ALA A 33 -2.49 -8.96 15.94
CA ALA A 33 -3.65 -8.69 15.09
C ALA A 33 -4.77 -7.86 15.75
N MET A 34 -5.34 -6.96 14.94
CA MET A 34 -6.47 -6.12 15.31
C MET A 34 -7.61 -6.97 15.92
N PRO A 35 -8.32 -6.50 16.95
CA PRO A 35 -9.71 -6.88 17.08
C PRO A 35 -10.46 -6.42 15.82
N GLU A 36 -11.35 -7.25 15.29
CA GLU A 36 -12.30 -6.82 14.27
C GLU A 36 -12.94 -5.48 14.67
N LEU A 37 -13.20 -4.63 13.66
CA LEU A 37 -13.87 -3.33 13.79
C LEU A 37 -15.19 -3.47 14.58
N GLY A 38 -15.15 -3.33 15.91
CA GLY A 38 -16.35 -3.45 16.75
C GLY A 38 -16.11 -3.42 18.26
N GLU A 39 -15.03 -4.01 18.78
CA GLU A 39 -14.80 -4.06 20.23
C GLU A 39 -13.75 -3.02 20.66
N LEU A 40 -14.23 -1.93 21.26
CA LEU A 40 -13.37 -1.01 21.99
C LEU A 40 -12.78 -1.76 23.19
N PRO A 41 -11.46 -1.65 23.47
CA PRO A 41 -10.90 -2.19 24.70
C PRO A 41 -11.60 -1.54 25.91
N PRO A 42 -11.66 -2.23 27.07
CA PRO A 42 -12.32 -1.70 28.26
C PRO A 42 -11.76 -0.32 28.61
N ALA A 43 -12.66 0.62 28.95
CA ALA A 43 -12.27 1.98 29.28
C ALA A 43 -11.26 1.96 30.44
N PRO A 44 -10.16 2.71 30.33
CA PRO A 44 -9.09 2.63 31.32
C PRO A 44 -9.57 3.17 32.66
N LEU A 45 -9.36 2.39 33.73
CA LEU A 45 -9.90 2.68 35.06
C LEU A 45 -8.86 3.37 35.95
N LEU A 46 -9.22 4.51 36.52
CA LEU A 46 -8.49 5.20 37.58
C LEU A 46 -9.11 4.82 38.92
N THR A 47 -8.37 4.12 39.78
CA THR A 47 -8.85 3.76 41.12
C THR A 47 -8.11 4.57 42.19
N LEU A 48 -8.86 5.35 42.97
CA LEU A 48 -8.36 6.08 44.13
C LEU A 48 -8.68 5.27 45.40
N HIS A 49 -7.64 4.85 46.12
CA HIS A 49 -7.75 4.34 47.48
C HIS A 49 -7.44 5.47 48.47
N LEU A 50 -8.48 5.89 49.17
CA LEU A 50 -8.43 6.95 50.16
C LEU A 50 -8.28 6.34 51.55
N HIS A 51 -7.14 6.55 52.18
CA HIS A 51 -6.83 6.04 53.51
C HIS A 51 -6.93 7.16 54.54
N SER A 52 -7.65 6.89 55.64
CA SER A 52 -7.74 7.85 56.75
C SER A 52 -6.42 7.93 57.52
N ARG A 53 -5.93 9.14 57.80
CA ARG A 53 -4.67 9.37 58.55
C ARG A 53 -4.85 9.40 60.07
N THR A 54 -6.08 9.60 60.56
CA THR A 54 -6.29 9.98 61.97
C THR A 54 -7.47 9.26 62.64
N ARG A 55 -8.61 9.00 61.97
CA ARG A 55 -9.77 8.26 62.53
C ARG A 55 -10.65 7.58 61.48
N HIS A 56 -11.18 6.39 61.77
CA HIS A 56 -12.14 5.66 60.91
C HIS A 56 -13.46 6.42 60.70
N SER A 57 -13.89 7.20 61.70
CA SER A 57 -15.19 7.86 61.78
C SER A 57 -15.48 8.87 60.66
N ASP A 58 -14.45 9.35 59.97
CA ASP A 58 -14.56 10.46 59.03
C ASP A 58 -14.86 9.99 57.60
N LEU A 59 -14.56 8.71 57.29
CA LEU A 59 -14.80 8.10 55.99
C LEU A 59 -16.29 7.96 55.64
N PRO A 60 -17.21 7.58 56.56
CA PRO A 60 -18.64 7.55 56.27
C PRO A 60 -19.23 8.93 55.93
N ALA A 61 -18.74 10.00 56.58
CA ALA A 61 -19.16 11.37 56.28
C ALA A 61 -18.60 11.83 54.92
N LEU A 62 -17.33 11.53 54.64
CA LEU A 62 -16.71 11.80 53.34
C LEU A 62 -17.40 11.04 52.20
N ARG A 63 -17.67 9.74 52.39
CA ARG A 63 -18.41 8.90 51.45
C ARG A 63 -19.75 9.51 51.08
N ARG A 64 -20.53 9.98 52.06
CA ARG A 64 -21.82 10.65 51.80
C ARG A 64 -21.66 11.92 50.95
N ARG A 65 -20.64 12.73 51.22
CA ARG A 65 -20.34 13.94 50.44
C ARG A 65 -19.92 13.59 49.00
N LEU A 66 -19.10 12.55 48.82
CA LEU A 66 -18.67 12.09 47.50
C LEU A 66 -19.81 11.47 46.69
N LEU A 67 -20.68 10.68 47.32
CA LEU A 67 -21.89 10.13 46.68
C LEU A 67 -22.85 11.25 46.27
N ALA A 68 -23.02 12.27 47.10
CA ALA A 68 -23.83 13.44 46.74
C ALA A 68 -23.21 14.25 45.60
N LEU A 69 -21.89 14.35 45.56
CA LEU A 69 -21.13 15.06 44.51
C LEU A 69 -21.18 14.33 43.16
N LEU A 70 -20.91 13.02 43.15
CA LEU A 70 -20.71 12.22 41.94
C LEU A 70 -22.01 11.59 41.42
N ASN A 71 -23.04 11.51 42.26
CA ASN A 71 -24.36 10.96 41.96
C ASN A 71 -24.33 9.59 41.25
N PRO A 72 -24.31 8.46 42.00
CA PRO A 72 -24.21 7.11 41.43
C PRO A 72 -25.30 6.77 40.41
N ALA A 73 -26.50 7.37 40.53
CA ALA A 73 -27.59 7.17 39.57
C ALA A 73 -27.27 7.74 38.17
N GLN A 74 -26.21 8.54 38.06
CA GLN A 74 -25.67 9.09 36.80
C GLN A 74 -24.23 8.63 36.54
N ALA A 75 -23.81 7.48 37.09
CA ALA A 75 -22.50 6.89 36.79
C ALA A 75 -22.27 6.82 35.27
N GLY A 76 -21.12 7.33 34.82
CA GLY A 76 -20.76 7.45 33.40
C GLY A 76 -21.43 8.60 32.63
N ALA A 77 -22.42 9.32 33.17
CA ALA A 77 -23.20 10.32 32.42
C ALA A 77 -22.70 11.76 32.58
N THR A 78 -22.24 12.15 33.77
CA THR A 78 -21.76 13.52 34.05
C THR A 78 -20.24 13.57 34.24
N PRO A 79 -19.54 14.49 33.54
CA PRO A 79 -18.12 14.69 33.76
C PRO A 79 -17.86 15.32 35.14
N ALA A 80 -16.77 14.91 35.76
CA ALA A 80 -16.19 15.49 36.97
C ALA A 80 -14.70 15.78 36.72
N ARG A 81 -14.06 16.46 37.66
CA ARG A 81 -12.64 16.76 37.61
C ARG A 81 -11.94 16.32 38.89
N VAL A 82 -10.85 15.57 38.77
CA VAL A 82 -9.96 15.27 39.89
C VAL A 82 -8.79 16.23 39.82
N GLN A 83 -8.70 17.14 40.78
CA GLN A 83 -7.58 18.05 40.90
C GLN A 83 -6.59 17.48 41.92
N TYR A 84 -5.32 17.45 41.57
CA TYR A 84 -4.26 16.96 42.43
C TYR A 84 -3.00 17.83 42.30
N GLY A 85 -2.04 17.68 43.21
CA GLY A 85 -0.83 18.49 43.20
C GLY A 85 0.43 17.64 43.35
N LEU A 86 1.34 17.78 42.39
CA LEU A 86 2.68 17.18 42.37
C LEU A 86 3.72 18.29 42.28
N GLY A 87 4.73 18.28 43.13
CA GLY A 87 5.88 19.20 43.02
C GLY A 87 5.57 20.70 43.06
N GLY A 88 4.39 21.11 43.55
CA GLY A 88 3.98 22.52 43.61
C GLY A 88 3.08 22.99 42.45
N THR A 89 2.81 22.15 41.46
CA THR A 89 1.88 22.43 40.35
C THR A 89 0.54 21.74 40.60
N ALA A 90 -0.57 22.45 40.40
CA ALA A 90 -1.91 21.87 40.44
C ALA A 90 -2.27 21.34 39.05
N LEU A 91 -2.62 20.06 38.97
CA LEU A 91 -3.04 19.35 37.76
C LEU A 91 -4.51 18.95 37.92
N GLU A 92 -5.23 18.84 36.81
CA GLU A 92 -6.67 18.55 36.79
C GLU A 92 -7.00 17.51 35.72
N LEU A 93 -7.76 16.48 36.09
CA LEU A 93 -8.13 15.35 35.22
C LEU A 93 -9.64 15.32 35.01
N ALA A 94 -10.08 15.34 33.75
CA ALA A 94 -11.48 15.12 33.41
C ALA A 94 -11.84 13.63 33.50
N VAL A 95 -12.81 13.30 34.33
CA VAL A 95 -13.19 11.92 34.67
C VAL A 95 -14.71 11.73 34.63
N ARG A 96 -15.17 10.48 34.55
CA ARG A 96 -16.54 10.09 34.84
C ARG A 96 -16.53 9.06 35.95
N TYR A 97 -17.45 9.21 36.90
CA TYR A 97 -17.60 8.24 37.99
C TYR A 97 -18.03 6.88 37.43
N ALA A 98 -17.30 5.82 37.77
CA ALA A 98 -17.50 4.47 37.24
C ALA A 98 -17.98 3.48 38.30
N GLY A 99 -17.73 3.74 39.58
CA GLY A 99 -18.11 2.85 40.67
C GLY A 99 -17.18 2.97 41.87
N GLY A 100 -17.29 2.04 42.83
CA GLY A 100 -16.63 2.17 44.13
C GLY A 100 -17.30 3.28 44.95
N LEU A 101 -17.34 3.17 46.28
CA LEU A 101 -18.29 3.85 47.20
C LEU A 101 -19.57 3.05 47.48
N ASP A 102 -19.80 1.88 46.87
CA ASP A 102 -21.02 1.09 47.12
C ASP A 102 -21.03 0.46 48.53
N ASP A 103 -19.88 -0.02 48.98
CA ASP A 103 -19.72 -0.64 50.30
C ASP A 103 -19.42 0.36 51.42
N LEU A 104 -19.71 -0.04 52.67
CA LEU A 104 -19.21 0.66 53.86
C LEU A 104 -17.67 0.60 53.89
N PRO A 105 -16.99 1.64 54.43
CA PRO A 105 -15.52 1.62 54.50
C PRO A 105 -15.04 0.41 55.30
N HIS A 106 -14.22 -0.44 54.69
CA HIS A 106 -13.52 -1.54 55.38
C HIS A 106 -12.05 -1.12 55.56
N ASP A 107 -11.44 -1.49 56.70
CA ASP A 107 -10.00 -1.25 56.98
C ASP A 107 -9.52 0.18 56.71
N HIS A 108 -10.29 1.18 57.15
CA HIS A 108 -9.95 2.62 57.00
C HIS A 108 -9.71 3.08 55.55
N THR A 109 -10.26 2.34 54.58
CA THR A 109 -10.05 2.60 53.15
C THR A 109 -11.38 2.87 52.46
N LEU A 110 -11.39 3.85 51.56
CA LEU A 110 -12.50 4.14 50.66
C LEU A 110 -11.99 4.09 49.22
N THR A 111 -12.62 3.29 48.37
CA THR A 111 -12.23 3.13 46.97
C THR A 111 -13.20 3.89 46.07
N ILE A 112 -12.66 4.68 45.14
CA ILE A 112 -13.43 5.36 44.11
C ILE A 112 -12.84 4.98 42.76
N GLN A 113 -13.68 4.60 41.82
CA GLN A 113 -13.29 4.25 40.47
C GLN A 113 -13.83 5.30 39.49
N PHE A 114 -12.95 5.72 38.60
CA PHE A 114 -13.23 6.66 37.54
C PHE A 114 -12.81 6.07 36.20
N VAL A 115 -13.51 6.44 35.15
CA VAL A 115 -13.04 6.31 33.76
C VAL A 115 -12.73 7.70 33.22
N PRO A 116 -11.92 7.86 32.16
CA PRO A 116 -11.76 9.16 31.53
C PRO A 116 -13.10 9.68 30.99
N ASP A 117 -13.21 11.00 30.90
CA ASP A 117 -14.38 11.65 30.27
C ASP A 117 -14.51 11.30 28.77
N ALA A 118 -13.40 10.93 28.13
CA ALA A 118 -13.31 10.42 26.77
C ALA A 118 -12.90 8.93 26.75
N GLN A 119 -12.81 8.32 25.56
CA GLN A 119 -12.42 6.91 25.40
C GLN A 119 -11.02 6.55 25.95
N ALA A 120 -10.14 7.52 26.18
CA ALA A 120 -8.85 7.32 26.86
C ALA A 120 -8.40 8.64 27.51
N TRP A 121 -7.44 8.55 28.42
CA TRP A 121 -6.74 9.72 28.93
C TRP A 121 -5.94 10.39 27.81
N HIS A 122 -5.79 11.71 27.84
CA HIS A 122 -4.98 12.45 26.88
C HIS A 122 -4.14 13.52 27.58
N SER A 123 -3.00 13.85 27.00
CA SER A 123 -2.19 14.98 27.45
C SER A 123 -2.98 16.29 27.32
N THR A 124 -2.76 17.23 28.25
CA THR A 124 -3.34 18.57 28.18
C THR A 124 -2.64 19.43 27.12
N ALA A 125 -1.33 19.27 26.97
CA ALA A 125 -0.57 19.86 25.88
C ALA A 125 -0.70 19.03 24.60
N SER A 126 -0.89 19.70 23.46
CA SER A 126 -0.70 19.08 22.15
C SER A 126 0.79 19.01 21.82
N THR A 127 1.15 17.97 21.07
CA THR A 127 2.46 17.82 20.43
C THR A 127 2.30 18.17 18.97
N THR A 128 3.18 19.03 18.45
CA THR A 128 3.18 19.44 17.05
C THR A 128 4.53 19.13 16.43
N GLN A 129 4.52 18.50 15.27
CA GLN A 129 5.73 18.18 14.51
C GLN A 129 5.56 18.55 13.04
N SER A 130 6.58 19.17 12.46
CA SER A 130 6.63 19.41 11.01
C SER A 130 6.88 18.11 10.26
N ILE A 131 6.20 17.94 9.14
CA ILE A 131 6.33 16.78 8.25
C ILE A 131 6.87 17.28 6.90
N VAL A 132 7.72 16.48 6.27
CA VAL A 132 8.23 16.79 4.92
C VAL A 132 7.18 16.37 3.89
N CYS A 133 6.83 17.27 2.96
CA CYS A 133 5.71 17.06 2.02
C CYS A 133 6.02 16.16 0.83
N ALA A 134 7.25 16.23 0.30
CA ALA A 134 7.71 15.40 -0.81
C ALA A 134 9.24 15.39 -0.84
N SER A 135 9.79 14.40 -1.51
CA SER A 135 11.21 14.30 -1.84
C SER A 135 11.37 14.15 -3.35
N SER A 136 12.62 14.26 -3.82
CA SER A 136 12.97 13.98 -5.20
C SER A 136 14.12 12.98 -5.28
N ILE A 137 14.04 12.12 -6.31
CA ILE A 137 15.13 11.23 -6.69
C ILE A 137 15.81 11.89 -7.88
N ALA A 138 17.04 12.37 -7.65
CA ALA A 138 17.90 12.88 -8.71
C ALA A 138 18.35 11.71 -9.59
N ASN A 139 18.12 11.82 -10.91
CA ASN A 139 18.45 10.78 -11.89
C ASN A 139 17.73 9.43 -11.63
N ALA A 140 16.42 9.50 -11.43
CA ALA A 140 15.55 8.36 -11.66
C ALA A 140 15.66 7.98 -13.15
N ALA A 141 16.45 6.94 -13.45
CA ALA A 141 16.78 6.54 -14.79
C ALA A 141 16.30 5.11 -15.04
N TYR A 142 15.14 5.00 -15.69
CA TYR A 142 14.56 3.77 -16.24
C TYR A 142 14.16 2.66 -15.25
N LEU A 143 14.68 2.64 -14.02
CA LEU A 143 14.33 1.65 -13.00
C LEU A 143 14.25 2.28 -11.60
N LEU A 144 13.06 2.23 -11.03
CA LEU A 144 12.78 2.63 -9.65
C LEU A 144 12.39 1.42 -8.82
N GLU A 145 12.65 1.51 -7.52
CA GLU A 145 12.14 0.54 -6.55
C GLU A 145 11.37 1.25 -5.43
N GLN A 146 10.25 0.65 -5.05
CA GLN A 146 9.50 1.01 -3.85
C GLN A 146 9.63 -0.13 -2.86
N THR A 147 10.27 0.12 -1.73
CA THR A 147 10.42 -0.86 -0.65
C THR A 147 9.08 -1.13 0.05
N PRO A 148 8.95 -2.20 0.85
CA PRO A 148 7.70 -2.54 1.54
C PRO A 148 7.26 -1.46 2.55
N ASP A 149 8.23 -0.73 3.09
CA ASP A 149 8.05 0.43 3.95
C ASP A 149 7.82 1.74 3.16
N GLY A 150 7.55 1.66 1.86
CA GLY A 150 7.09 2.78 1.04
C GLY A 150 8.17 3.76 0.58
N VAL A 151 9.45 3.49 0.86
CA VAL A 151 10.58 4.30 0.40
C VAL A 151 10.77 4.09 -1.09
N TRP A 152 10.86 5.18 -1.84
CA TRP A 152 11.22 5.15 -3.25
C TRP A 152 12.68 5.48 -3.45
N GLN A 153 13.36 4.74 -4.32
CA GLN A 153 14.74 5.02 -4.70
C GLN A 153 15.06 4.60 -6.14
N SER A 154 16.12 5.17 -6.70
CA SER A 154 16.69 4.69 -7.95
C SER A 154 17.36 3.35 -7.71
N SER A 155 16.96 2.35 -8.49
CA SER A 155 17.49 0.99 -8.29
C SER A 155 18.83 0.80 -9.00
N SER A 156 19.07 1.49 -10.13
CA SER A 156 20.29 1.34 -10.92
C SER A 156 20.60 2.58 -11.76
N SER A 157 21.87 2.82 -12.08
CA SER A 157 22.27 3.80 -13.09
C SER A 157 22.19 3.16 -14.49
N LEU A 158 21.06 3.37 -15.15
CA LEU A 158 20.80 2.88 -16.50
C LEU A 158 20.81 4.02 -17.51
N ASN A 159 21.17 3.70 -18.74
CA ASN A 159 21.18 4.63 -19.88
C ASN A 159 20.21 4.21 -21.01
N GLY A 160 19.30 3.27 -20.73
CA GLY A 160 18.29 2.78 -21.66
C GLY A 160 17.15 2.08 -20.91
N ALA A 161 16.03 1.88 -21.59
CA ALA A 161 14.81 1.33 -21.01
C ALA A 161 15.00 -0.10 -20.48
N VAL A 162 14.26 -0.43 -19.43
CA VAL A 162 14.07 -1.81 -18.95
C VAL A 162 12.82 -2.37 -19.61
N ASN A 163 13.00 -3.40 -20.45
CA ASN A 163 11.93 -4.04 -21.21
C ASN A 163 11.48 -5.35 -20.55
N ALA A 164 12.35 -6.00 -19.78
CA ALA A 164 12.07 -7.25 -19.09
C ALA A 164 12.50 -7.19 -17.62
N LEU A 165 11.65 -7.74 -16.74
CA LEU A 165 11.95 -7.98 -15.34
C LEU A 165 11.65 -9.44 -15.02
N LEU A 166 12.59 -10.11 -14.38
CA LEU A 166 12.44 -11.50 -13.93
C LEU A 166 12.82 -11.58 -12.45
N VAL A 167 11.96 -12.19 -11.65
CA VAL A 167 12.19 -12.41 -10.21
C VAL A 167 12.30 -13.91 -9.98
N LEU A 168 13.37 -14.34 -9.33
CA LEU A 168 13.63 -15.72 -8.97
C LEU A 168 13.12 -16.00 -7.54
N PRO A 169 12.81 -17.27 -7.21
CA PRO A 169 12.29 -17.63 -5.89
C PRO A 169 13.22 -17.30 -4.72
N ASP A 170 14.52 -17.23 -4.96
CA ASP A 170 15.54 -16.87 -3.94
C ASP A 170 15.64 -15.35 -3.69
N GLY A 171 14.82 -14.53 -4.38
CA GLY A 171 14.85 -13.06 -4.31
C GLY A 171 15.88 -12.42 -5.26
N THR A 172 16.70 -13.21 -5.96
CA THR A 172 17.51 -12.71 -7.07
C THR A 172 16.57 -12.23 -8.17
N HIS A 173 16.89 -11.09 -8.77
CA HIS A 173 16.09 -10.54 -9.86
C HIS A 173 16.99 -10.00 -10.96
N LEU A 174 16.46 -10.04 -12.17
CA LEU A 174 17.15 -9.66 -13.39
C LEU A 174 16.37 -8.59 -14.12
N ILE A 175 17.11 -7.67 -14.72
CA ILE A 175 16.60 -6.68 -15.67
C ILE A 175 17.19 -6.97 -17.03
N GLY A 176 16.35 -6.87 -18.06
CA GLY A 176 16.74 -6.94 -19.47
C GLY A 176 16.26 -5.70 -20.21
N GLY A 177 17.04 -5.15 -21.13
CA GLY A 177 16.63 -3.96 -21.85
C GLY A 177 17.63 -3.42 -22.86
N GLU A 178 17.54 -2.10 -23.09
CA GLU A 178 18.32 -1.35 -24.09
C GLU A 178 19.55 -0.65 -23.49
N PHE A 179 19.76 -0.78 -22.18
CA PHE A 179 20.90 -0.20 -21.47
C PHE A 179 22.21 -0.94 -21.78
N SER A 180 23.35 -0.27 -21.55
CA SER A 180 24.67 -0.87 -21.75
C SER A 180 24.87 -2.12 -20.89
N GLY A 181 25.21 -3.24 -21.56
CA GLY A 181 25.35 -4.56 -20.95
C GLY A 181 24.08 -5.42 -21.03
N TYR A 182 22.93 -4.84 -21.41
CA TYR A 182 21.64 -5.46 -21.78
C TYR A 182 20.95 -6.33 -20.74
N VAL A 183 21.68 -7.01 -19.86
CA VAL A 183 21.17 -7.80 -18.75
C VAL A 183 21.97 -7.50 -17.50
N ARG A 184 21.27 -7.23 -16.38
CA ARG A 184 21.88 -7.18 -15.05
C ARG A 184 21.11 -8.06 -14.09
N GLN A 185 21.81 -8.63 -13.12
CA GLN A 185 21.23 -9.37 -12.00
C GLN A 185 21.59 -8.72 -10.67
N ARG A 186 20.74 -8.89 -9.67
CA ARG A 186 20.98 -8.45 -8.29
C ARG A 186 20.29 -9.39 -7.31
N SER A 187 21.00 -9.81 -6.27
CA SER A 187 20.41 -10.50 -5.12
C SER A 187 19.78 -9.46 -4.18
N HIS A 188 18.50 -9.64 -3.85
CA HIS A 188 17.80 -8.80 -2.87
C HIS A 188 18.11 -9.25 -1.43
N PRO A 189 18.18 -8.35 -0.42
CA PRO A 189 17.97 -6.89 -0.46
C PRO A 189 19.23 -6.06 -0.73
N ALA A 190 20.42 -6.61 -0.54
CA ALA A 190 21.66 -5.82 -0.43
C ALA A 190 22.73 -6.10 -1.50
N GLY A 191 22.44 -6.93 -2.49
CA GLY A 191 23.38 -7.23 -3.58
C GLY A 191 23.63 -6.01 -4.46
N ALA A 192 24.84 -5.91 -5.02
CA ALA A 192 25.13 -4.95 -6.08
C ALA A 192 24.64 -5.49 -7.44
N TRP A 193 24.29 -4.59 -8.36
CA TRP A 193 24.00 -4.97 -9.74
C TRP A 193 25.25 -5.52 -10.43
N GLN A 194 25.10 -6.70 -11.04
CA GLN A 194 26.13 -7.34 -11.84
C GLN A 194 25.66 -7.47 -13.28
N THR A 195 26.49 -7.03 -14.23
CA THR A 195 26.20 -7.16 -15.67
C THR A 195 26.52 -8.57 -16.15
N LEU A 196 25.56 -9.21 -16.83
CA LEU A 196 25.76 -10.47 -17.53
C LEU A 196 26.20 -10.16 -18.97
N ALA A 197 27.48 -9.85 -19.16
CA ALA A 197 28.02 -9.37 -20.43
C ALA A 197 28.06 -10.46 -21.51
N GLY A 198 28.00 -10.05 -22.78
CA GLY A 198 28.16 -10.93 -23.95
C GLY A 198 27.08 -10.79 -25.02
N LEU A 199 25.97 -10.14 -24.70
CA LEU A 199 24.95 -9.74 -25.69
C LEU A 199 25.32 -8.41 -26.35
N ASN A 200 24.81 -8.18 -27.55
CA ASN A 200 25.09 -6.98 -28.38
C ASN A 200 23.82 -6.25 -28.87
N GLY A 201 22.67 -6.54 -28.27
CA GLY A 201 21.38 -5.98 -28.66
C GLY A 201 20.36 -6.07 -27.55
N ALA A 202 19.23 -5.38 -27.75
CA ALA A 202 18.22 -5.21 -26.73
C ALA A 202 17.59 -6.55 -26.30
N VAL A 203 17.30 -6.68 -25.02
CA VAL A 203 16.57 -7.83 -24.45
C VAL A 203 15.12 -7.43 -24.22
N THR A 204 14.19 -8.20 -24.78
CA THR A 204 12.73 -7.97 -24.70
C THR A 204 12.07 -8.86 -23.67
N CYS A 205 12.61 -10.06 -23.43
CA CYS A 205 12.05 -11.02 -22.48
C CYS A 205 13.16 -11.83 -21.80
N LEU A 206 12.88 -12.28 -20.57
CA LEU A 206 13.76 -13.11 -19.75
C LEU A 206 12.96 -14.26 -19.16
N ALA A 207 13.60 -15.42 -19.00
CA ALA A 207 13.03 -16.56 -18.28
C ALA A 207 14.14 -17.29 -17.51
N ALA A 208 13.77 -17.97 -16.43
CA ALA A 208 14.65 -18.89 -15.73
C ALA A 208 14.17 -20.32 -15.94
N LEU A 209 15.10 -21.21 -16.30
CA LEU A 209 14.85 -22.64 -16.37
C LEU A 209 14.87 -23.23 -14.95
N GLY A 210 14.30 -24.43 -14.77
CA GLY A 210 14.22 -25.10 -13.47
C GLY A 210 15.58 -25.42 -12.83
N ASP A 211 16.66 -25.39 -13.60
CA ASP A 211 18.05 -25.56 -13.14
C ASP A 211 18.76 -24.23 -12.82
N GLY A 212 18.05 -23.10 -12.88
CA GLY A 212 18.56 -21.77 -12.57
C GLY A 212 19.28 -21.07 -13.73
N ARG A 213 19.42 -21.71 -14.90
CA ARG A 213 19.95 -21.03 -16.09
C ARG A 213 18.97 -19.98 -16.60
N ILE A 214 19.50 -18.88 -17.12
CA ILE A 214 18.68 -17.76 -17.60
C ILE A 214 18.62 -17.77 -19.12
N VAL A 215 17.43 -17.61 -19.67
CA VAL A 215 17.22 -17.39 -21.11
C VAL A 215 16.90 -15.93 -21.34
N ALA A 216 17.55 -15.34 -22.34
CA ALA A 216 17.23 -14.01 -22.86
C ALA A 216 16.69 -14.12 -24.27
N GLY A 217 15.61 -13.38 -24.52
CA GLY A 217 15.05 -13.15 -25.85
C GLY A 217 15.18 -11.68 -26.23
N GLY A 218 15.52 -11.38 -27.49
CA GLY A 218 15.71 -10.00 -27.93
C GLY A 218 16.10 -9.82 -29.39
N SER A 219 16.72 -8.68 -29.68
CA SER A 219 17.20 -8.29 -31.03
C SER A 219 18.73 -8.40 -31.20
N PHE A 220 19.40 -9.07 -30.27
CA PHE A 220 20.84 -9.32 -30.34
C PHE A 220 21.19 -10.41 -31.39
N THR A 221 22.43 -10.38 -31.86
CA THR A 221 22.99 -11.36 -32.82
C THR A 221 24.11 -12.20 -32.22
N THR A 222 24.60 -11.84 -31.02
CA THR A 222 25.63 -12.58 -30.27
C THR A 222 25.04 -13.04 -28.93
N PRO A 223 25.24 -14.29 -28.49
CA PRO A 223 25.99 -15.39 -29.14
C PRO A 223 25.24 -16.08 -30.30
N ALA A 224 23.93 -15.84 -30.42
CA ALA A 224 23.10 -16.26 -31.53
C ALA A 224 22.00 -15.21 -31.73
N SER A 225 21.33 -15.25 -32.87
CA SER A 225 20.22 -14.34 -33.11
C SER A 225 19.04 -14.66 -32.20
N ALA A 226 18.59 -13.62 -31.52
CA ALA A 226 17.33 -13.53 -30.78
C ALA A 226 17.21 -14.35 -29.49
N LEU A 227 17.80 -15.54 -29.35
CA LEU A 227 17.74 -16.35 -28.13
C LEU A 227 19.13 -16.77 -27.64
N ALA A 228 19.37 -16.56 -26.35
CA ALA A 228 20.61 -16.94 -25.69
C ALA A 228 20.36 -17.48 -24.28
N LEU A 229 21.22 -18.40 -23.86
CA LEU A 229 21.19 -19.05 -22.54
C LEU A 229 22.44 -18.66 -21.74
N TRP A 230 22.26 -18.14 -20.53
CA TRP A 230 23.33 -17.88 -19.58
C TRP A 230 23.61 -19.14 -18.75
N ALA A 231 24.83 -19.68 -18.89
CA ALA A 231 25.28 -20.88 -18.19
C ALA A 231 26.14 -20.57 -16.94
N GLY A 232 26.02 -19.37 -16.38
CA GLY A 232 26.75 -18.94 -15.18
C GLY A 232 28.04 -18.15 -15.45
N SER A 233 28.69 -18.35 -16.59
CA SER A 233 29.92 -17.64 -16.95
C SER A 233 29.89 -16.94 -18.32
N ALA A 234 29.06 -17.42 -19.25
CA ALA A 234 28.91 -16.85 -20.58
C ALA A 234 27.52 -17.15 -21.15
N TRP A 235 27.11 -16.31 -22.11
CA TRP A 235 25.95 -16.56 -22.96
C TRP A 235 26.30 -17.59 -24.04
N GLN A 236 25.40 -18.56 -24.23
CA GLN A 236 25.47 -19.59 -25.26
C GLN A 236 24.26 -19.51 -26.18
N ALA A 237 24.42 -19.96 -27.41
CA ALA A 237 23.31 -20.05 -28.37
C ALA A 237 22.28 -21.09 -27.89
N LEU A 238 20.99 -20.72 -27.83
CA LEU A 238 19.89 -21.65 -27.55
C LEU A 238 19.21 -22.14 -28.86
N GLY A 239 19.82 -21.86 -30.01
CA GLY A 239 19.23 -22.05 -31.33
C GLY A 239 18.31 -20.90 -31.73
N VAL A 240 18.01 -20.82 -33.02
CA VAL A 240 17.23 -19.74 -33.62
C VAL A 240 15.93 -20.31 -34.15
N PRO A 241 14.82 -20.21 -33.41
CA PRO A 241 13.55 -20.24 -34.09
C PRO A 241 13.48 -19.04 -35.03
N ALA A 242 13.00 -19.22 -36.26
CA ALA A 242 12.70 -18.12 -37.19
C ALA A 242 11.51 -17.30 -36.65
N LEU A 243 11.71 -16.64 -35.51
CA LEU A 243 10.73 -15.94 -34.70
C LEU A 243 11.42 -14.80 -33.92
N VAL A 244 10.74 -13.65 -33.81
CA VAL A 244 11.17 -12.56 -32.92
C VAL A 244 10.57 -12.79 -31.54
N PRO A 245 11.37 -13.11 -30.50
CA PRO A 245 10.86 -13.42 -29.16
C PRO A 245 10.37 -12.16 -28.45
N LEU A 246 9.16 -12.24 -27.91
CA LEU A 246 8.51 -11.15 -27.19
C LEU A 246 8.06 -11.58 -25.78
N ALA A 247 7.77 -12.86 -25.57
CA ALA A 247 7.38 -13.40 -24.28
C ALA A 247 7.95 -14.80 -24.07
N MET A 248 8.18 -15.15 -22.81
CA MET A 248 8.62 -16.48 -22.42
C MET A 248 7.88 -16.95 -21.17
N ALA A 249 7.65 -18.26 -21.08
CA ALA A 249 7.10 -18.93 -19.90
C ALA A 249 7.76 -20.31 -19.76
N VAL A 250 7.87 -20.83 -18.53
CA VAL A 250 8.48 -22.14 -18.27
C VAL A 250 7.51 -22.97 -17.45
N SER A 251 7.15 -24.17 -17.93
CA SER A 251 6.26 -25.10 -17.23
C SER A 251 6.90 -25.71 -15.99
N TYR A 252 6.09 -26.29 -15.11
CA TYR A 252 6.61 -27.09 -13.99
C TYR A 252 7.44 -28.29 -14.47
N SER A 253 7.15 -28.82 -15.67
CA SER A 253 7.95 -29.86 -16.31
C SER A 253 9.29 -29.38 -16.89
N GLY A 254 9.56 -28.07 -16.88
CA GLY A 254 10.80 -27.48 -17.40
C GLY A 254 10.79 -27.17 -18.90
N THR A 255 9.64 -27.25 -19.57
CA THR A 255 9.49 -26.86 -20.97
C THR A 255 9.49 -25.34 -21.07
N LEU A 256 10.40 -24.79 -21.89
CA LEU A 256 10.42 -23.35 -22.19
C LEU A 256 9.50 -23.07 -23.37
N TYR A 257 8.52 -22.20 -23.17
CA TYR A 257 7.71 -21.64 -24.23
C TYR A 257 8.22 -20.26 -24.62
N VAL A 258 8.32 -20.00 -25.93
CA VAL A 258 8.65 -18.70 -26.49
C VAL A 258 7.52 -18.27 -27.42
N GLY A 259 6.96 -17.10 -27.13
CA GLY A 259 5.93 -16.44 -27.93
C GLY A 259 6.54 -15.23 -28.64
N GLY A 260 6.10 -14.98 -29.87
CA GLY A 260 6.67 -13.89 -30.65
C GLY A 260 6.01 -13.61 -31.98
N ILE A 261 6.78 -12.98 -32.88
CA ILE A 261 6.38 -12.76 -34.28
C ILE A 261 6.99 -13.88 -35.11
N ASP A 262 6.17 -14.67 -35.77
CA ASP A 262 6.62 -15.72 -36.68
C ASP A 262 7.28 -15.10 -37.94
N LEU A 263 8.52 -15.51 -38.22
CA LEU A 263 9.29 -15.15 -39.42
C LEU A 263 9.48 -16.35 -40.36
N GLY A 264 8.70 -17.43 -40.18
CA GLY A 264 8.80 -18.67 -40.95
C GLY A 264 9.10 -19.92 -40.09
N ALA A 265 8.94 -19.84 -38.77
CA ALA A 265 8.98 -20.98 -37.86
C ALA A 265 7.73 -21.88 -37.97
N GLY A 266 6.66 -21.40 -38.61
CA GLY A 266 5.40 -22.14 -38.78
C GLY A 266 4.48 -22.07 -37.56
N SER A 267 4.87 -21.30 -36.54
CA SER A 267 4.07 -20.97 -35.37
C SER A 267 4.62 -19.72 -34.69
N SER A 268 3.75 -18.90 -34.12
CA SER A 268 4.13 -17.79 -33.24
C SER A 268 4.37 -18.21 -31.79
N VAL A 269 4.24 -19.50 -31.47
CA VAL A 269 4.59 -20.08 -30.16
C VAL A 269 5.35 -21.39 -30.35
N LEU A 270 6.54 -21.46 -29.74
CA LEU A 270 7.43 -22.61 -29.82
C LEU A 270 7.74 -23.14 -28.43
N ALA A 271 7.87 -24.44 -28.30
CA ALA A 271 8.33 -25.12 -27.09
C ALA A 271 9.74 -25.67 -27.28
N TRP A 272 10.55 -25.54 -26.24
CA TRP A 272 11.85 -26.18 -26.11
C TRP A 272 11.82 -27.17 -24.96
N ASP A 273 12.11 -28.43 -25.27
CA ASP A 273 12.04 -29.56 -24.34
C ASP A 273 13.35 -29.87 -23.60
N GLY A 274 14.37 -29.02 -23.76
CA GLY A 274 15.74 -29.31 -23.29
C GLY A 274 16.71 -29.64 -24.42
N SER A 275 16.19 -30.06 -25.59
CA SER A 275 16.97 -30.56 -26.70
C SER A 275 16.56 -30.00 -28.06
N ALA A 276 15.26 -29.84 -28.31
CA ALA A 276 14.72 -29.45 -29.61
C ALA A 276 13.61 -28.42 -29.48
N TRP A 277 13.47 -27.60 -30.53
CA TRP A 277 12.35 -26.67 -30.69
C TRP A 277 11.21 -27.35 -31.46
N GLN A 278 9.99 -27.19 -30.96
CA GLN A 278 8.78 -27.72 -31.58
C GLN A 278 7.70 -26.63 -31.68
N PRO A 279 7.06 -26.45 -32.83
CA PRO A 279 5.95 -25.51 -32.96
C PRO A 279 4.68 -26.00 -32.26
N LEU A 280 4.01 -25.11 -31.52
CA LEU A 280 2.70 -25.38 -30.93
C LEU A 280 1.59 -25.08 -31.94
N GLY A 281 1.30 -26.07 -32.80
CA GLY A 281 0.36 -25.92 -33.90
C GLY A 281 0.81 -24.81 -34.85
N ALA A 282 -0.14 -24.08 -35.45
CA ALA A 282 0.14 -22.89 -36.26
C ALA A 282 0.23 -21.59 -35.44
N GLY A 283 0.23 -21.68 -34.09
CA GLY A 283 0.05 -20.54 -33.21
C GLY A 283 -1.40 -20.00 -33.19
N PRO A 284 -1.68 -18.96 -32.38
CA PRO A 284 -3.01 -18.33 -32.29
C PRO A 284 -3.38 -17.41 -33.46
N GLY A 285 -2.58 -17.36 -34.54
CA GLY A 285 -2.89 -16.58 -35.75
C GLY A 285 -2.41 -15.12 -35.72
N GLY A 286 -1.32 -14.83 -35.01
CA GLY A 286 -0.68 -13.51 -34.98
C GLY A 286 0.46 -13.43 -33.96
N ALA A 287 0.98 -12.22 -33.73
CA ALA A 287 2.09 -11.99 -32.82
C ALA A 287 1.68 -12.26 -31.37
N VAL A 288 2.50 -12.98 -30.61
CA VAL A 288 2.28 -13.25 -29.19
C VAL A 288 3.17 -12.33 -28.35
N HIS A 289 2.55 -11.48 -27.53
CA HIS A 289 3.23 -10.48 -26.70
C HIS A 289 3.32 -10.88 -25.23
N ALA A 290 2.50 -11.83 -24.77
CA ALA A 290 2.49 -12.32 -23.41
C ALA A 290 2.22 -13.83 -23.38
N LEU A 291 2.93 -14.53 -22.50
CA LEU A 291 2.67 -15.93 -22.15
C LEU A 291 2.46 -16.04 -20.65
N LEU A 292 1.53 -16.89 -20.25
CA LEU A 292 1.23 -17.18 -18.84
C LEU A 292 0.91 -18.67 -18.70
N LEU A 293 1.43 -19.29 -17.66
CA LEU A 293 1.00 -20.62 -17.23
C LEU A 293 0.12 -20.47 -15.98
N ASP A 294 -0.98 -21.19 -15.93
CA ASP A 294 -1.78 -21.29 -14.71
C ASP A 294 -1.24 -22.38 -13.76
N GLN A 295 -1.91 -22.56 -12.62
CA GLN A 295 -1.59 -23.59 -11.62
C GLN A 295 -1.68 -25.03 -12.15
N ASN A 296 -2.28 -25.26 -13.33
CA ASN A 296 -2.43 -26.56 -13.97
C ASN A 296 -1.49 -26.73 -15.17
N ASP A 297 -0.48 -25.88 -15.35
CA ASP A 297 0.41 -25.85 -16.52
C ASP A 297 -0.33 -25.57 -17.86
N THR A 298 -1.53 -25.00 -17.82
CA THR A 298 -2.23 -24.56 -19.04
C THR A 298 -1.57 -23.30 -19.57
N LEU A 299 -1.09 -23.37 -20.81
CA LEU A 299 -0.43 -22.24 -21.47
C LEU A 299 -1.46 -21.28 -22.08
N TYR A 300 -1.42 -20.03 -21.64
CA TYR A 300 -2.17 -18.92 -22.19
C TYR A 300 -1.24 -18.01 -23.01
N ALA A 301 -1.75 -17.52 -24.13
CA ALA A 301 -1.12 -16.54 -24.98
C ALA A 301 -1.99 -15.28 -25.09
N GLY A 302 -1.37 -14.12 -24.91
CA GLY A 302 -1.93 -12.81 -25.19
C GLY A 302 -1.18 -12.18 -26.35
N GLY A 303 -1.88 -11.58 -27.30
CA GLY A 303 -1.21 -11.01 -28.47
C GLY A 303 -2.09 -10.21 -29.41
N ASN A 304 -1.56 -9.95 -30.60
CA ASN A 304 -2.24 -9.28 -31.70
C ASN A 304 -2.83 -10.32 -32.67
N PHE A 305 -3.98 -10.86 -32.33
CA PHE A 305 -4.71 -11.86 -33.12
C PHE A 305 -6.21 -11.84 -32.78
N ALA A 306 -7.02 -12.60 -33.53
CA ALA A 306 -8.46 -12.65 -33.32
C ALA A 306 -8.81 -13.13 -31.90
N GLY A 307 -9.59 -12.32 -31.15
CA GLY A 307 -9.94 -12.60 -29.76
C GLY A 307 -8.85 -12.27 -28.74
N GLY A 308 -7.61 -11.97 -29.15
CA GLY A 308 -6.52 -11.42 -28.33
C GLY A 308 -5.94 -12.30 -27.22
N VAL A 309 -6.73 -13.25 -26.69
CA VAL A 309 -6.32 -14.21 -25.65
C VAL A 309 -6.75 -15.61 -26.07
N ALA A 310 -5.81 -16.53 -26.08
CA ALA A 310 -6.05 -17.94 -26.38
C ALA A 310 -5.28 -18.84 -25.40
N TYR A 311 -5.70 -20.08 -25.26
CA TYR A 311 -5.01 -21.08 -24.46
C TYR A 311 -4.80 -22.36 -25.26
N TRP A 312 -3.72 -23.08 -24.95
CA TRP A 312 -3.36 -24.30 -25.66
C TRP A 312 -4.07 -25.50 -25.04
N GLN A 313 -4.88 -26.20 -25.84
CA GLN A 313 -5.61 -27.38 -25.40
C GLN A 313 -5.74 -28.40 -26.53
N LEU A 314 -5.41 -29.66 -26.25
CA LEU A 314 -5.63 -30.81 -27.15
C LEU A 314 -5.06 -30.61 -28.58
N GLY A 315 -3.88 -29.98 -28.70
CA GLY A 315 -3.23 -29.77 -30.00
C GLY A 315 -3.72 -28.56 -30.77
N ALA A 316 -4.55 -27.70 -30.17
CA ALA A 316 -5.06 -26.49 -30.81
C ALA A 316 -5.07 -25.28 -29.85
N TRP A 317 -5.01 -24.08 -30.43
CA TRP A 317 -5.26 -22.83 -29.72
C TRP A 317 -6.76 -22.54 -29.67
N VAL A 318 -7.28 -22.32 -28.46
CA VAL A 318 -8.69 -22.02 -28.22
C VAL A 318 -8.82 -20.60 -27.68
N THR A 319 -9.67 -19.77 -28.29
CA THR A 319 -9.94 -18.41 -27.79
C THR A 319 -10.58 -18.46 -26.41
N LEU A 320 -10.07 -17.67 -25.47
CA LEU A 320 -10.56 -17.66 -24.09
C LEU A 320 -11.87 -16.87 -23.96
N GLY A 321 -12.99 -17.55 -23.69
CA GLY A 321 -14.24 -16.92 -23.27
C GLY A 321 -14.84 -15.92 -24.27
N GLY A 322 -14.66 -16.16 -25.58
CA GLY A 322 -15.06 -15.22 -26.65
C GLY A 322 -14.08 -14.06 -26.90
N GLY A 323 -13.04 -13.94 -26.07
CA GLY A 323 -11.92 -13.03 -26.26
C GLY A 323 -12.20 -11.55 -25.96
N VAL A 324 -11.27 -10.71 -26.40
CA VAL A 324 -11.32 -9.26 -26.34
C VAL A 324 -11.44 -8.66 -27.75
N ALA A 325 -11.84 -7.39 -27.85
CA ALA A 325 -12.01 -6.71 -29.14
C ALA A 325 -11.83 -5.18 -29.08
N ARG A 326 -11.47 -4.56 -30.21
CA ARG A 326 -11.41 -3.10 -30.40
C ARG A 326 -12.73 -2.56 -30.98
N ILE A 327 -13.00 -1.27 -30.74
CA ILE A 327 -14.07 -0.52 -31.41
C ILE A 327 -13.46 0.71 -32.11
N PRO A 328 -13.65 0.88 -33.44
CA PRO A 328 -14.24 -0.08 -34.36
C PRO A 328 -13.36 -1.32 -34.53
N ALA A 329 -13.94 -2.46 -34.91
CA ALA A 329 -13.24 -3.73 -35.11
C ALA A 329 -12.46 -3.78 -36.44
N SER A 330 -11.69 -2.73 -36.73
CA SER A 330 -10.91 -2.58 -37.96
C SER A 330 -9.56 -3.32 -37.95
N ALA A 331 -9.14 -3.79 -36.78
CA ALA A 331 -7.92 -4.54 -36.56
C ALA A 331 -8.09 -5.44 -35.32
N PRO A 332 -7.34 -6.56 -35.21
CA PRO A 332 -7.36 -7.36 -34.00
C PRO A 332 -6.97 -6.51 -32.76
N PRO A 333 -7.51 -6.85 -31.57
CA PRO A 333 -7.01 -6.29 -30.32
C PRO A 333 -5.55 -6.67 -30.11
N THR A 334 -4.87 -5.96 -29.23
CA THR A 334 -3.52 -6.33 -28.80
C THR A 334 -3.53 -6.56 -27.29
N VAL A 335 -3.22 -7.77 -26.83
CA VAL A 335 -2.97 -8.05 -25.41
C VAL A 335 -1.48 -8.10 -25.19
N SER A 336 -0.94 -7.13 -24.44
CA SER A 336 0.50 -6.98 -24.19
C SER A 336 0.95 -7.56 -22.86
N ALA A 337 0.03 -7.81 -21.93
CA ALA A 337 0.33 -8.37 -20.62
C ALA A 337 -0.74 -9.35 -20.18
N LEU A 338 -0.29 -10.46 -19.57
CA LEU A 338 -1.13 -11.41 -18.86
C LEU A 338 -0.62 -11.55 -17.42
N ALA A 339 -1.52 -11.69 -16.45
CA ALA A 339 -1.18 -12.02 -15.07
C ALA A 339 -2.20 -12.99 -14.47
N GLY A 340 -1.74 -14.05 -13.80
CA GLY A 340 -2.59 -15.01 -13.10
C GLY A 340 -2.73 -14.66 -11.62
N ALA A 341 -3.91 -14.90 -11.04
CA ALA A 341 -4.16 -14.77 -9.60
C ALA A 341 -4.26 -16.12 -8.88
N PRO A 342 -4.03 -16.16 -7.55
CA PRO A 342 -4.16 -17.36 -6.74
C PRO A 342 -5.54 -18.04 -6.80
N ASP A 343 -6.60 -17.29 -7.13
CA ASP A 343 -7.94 -17.84 -7.31
C ASP A 343 -8.19 -18.41 -8.72
N GLY A 344 -7.16 -18.50 -9.56
CA GLY A 344 -7.24 -19.00 -10.93
C GLY A 344 -7.69 -17.96 -11.96
N SER A 345 -7.93 -16.72 -11.54
CA SER A 345 -8.29 -15.66 -12.49
C SER A 345 -7.13 -15.24 -13.37
N ILE A 346 -7.44 -14.79 -14.59
CA ILE A 346 -6.44 -14.26 -15.52
C ILE A 346 -6.78 -12.81 -15.86
N TYR A 347 -5.83 -11.91 -15.67
CA TYR A 347 -5.92 -10.52 -16.09
C TYR A 347 -5.28 -10.36 -17.46
N ALA A 348 -5.96 -9.68 -18.37
CA ALA A 348 -5.47 -9.38 -19.72
C ALA A 348 -5.42 -7.86 -19.91
N GLY A 349 -4.21 -7.32 -20.10
CA GLY A 349 -3.95 -5.90 -20.32
C GLY A 349 -3.44 -5.63 -21.73
N GLY A 350 -3.92 -4.57 -22.38
CA GLY A 350 -3.55 -4.26 -23.75
C GLY A 350 -4.27 -3.06 -24.36
N ASP A 351 -4.38 -3.04 -25.69
CA ASP A 351 -5.24 -2.13 -26.48
C ASP A 351 -6.49 -2.89 -26.94
N PHE A 352 -7.58 -2.73 -26.19
CA PHE A 352 -8.90 -3.25 -26.51
C PHE A 352 -9.98 -2.44 -25.78
N ALA A 353 -11.21 -2.50 -26.30
CA ALA A 353 -12.36 -1.79 -25.73
C ALA A 353 -13.37 -2.74 -25.06
N LEU A 354 -13.43 -3.98 -25.52
CA LEU A 354 -14.41 -4.98 -25.08
C LEU A 354 -13.74 -6.26 -24.59
N ALA A 355 -14.38 -6.94 -23.65
CA ALA A 355 -14.06 -8.31 -23.22
C ALA A 355 -15.36 -9.11 -23.04
N GLY A 356 -15.45 -10.29 -23.65
CA GLY A 356 -16.70 -11.09 -23.63
C GLY A 356 -17.92 -10.36 -24.22
N GLY A 357 -17.70 -9.37 -25.10
CA GLY A 357 -18.74 -8.51 -25.66
C GLY A 357 -19.17 -7.31 -24.80
N GLY A 358 -18.75 -7.25 -23.53
CA GLY A 358 -19.00 -6.13 -22.63
C GLY A 358 -17.88 -5.08 -22.65
N SER A 359 -18.19 -3.84 -22.25
CA SER A 359 -17.19 -2.76 -22.13
C SER A 359 -16.17 -3.08 -21.04
N ALA A 360 -14.90 -3.15 -21.42
CA ALA A 360 -13.77 -3.39 -20.52
C ALA A 360 -12.51 -2.76 -21.12
N PRO A 361 -12.36 -1.43 -21.08
CA PRO A 361 -11.28 -0.77 -21.80
C PRO A 361 -9.91 -1.08 -21.21
N ASN A 362 -9.05 -1.66 -22.05
CA ASN A 362 -7.62 -1.91 -21.88
C ASN A 362 -7.19 -2.86 -20.75
N LEU A 363 -8.08 -3.26 -19.84
CA LEU A 363 -7.84 -4.29 -18.83
C LEU A 363 -9.12 -5.01 -18.42
N ALA A 364 -9.09 -6.34 -18.45
CA ALA A 364 -10.20 -7.21 -18.05
C ALA A 364 -9.70 -8.42 -17.26
N ARG A 365 -10.57 -9.02 -16.45
CA ARG A 365 -10.34 -10.24 -15.68
C ARG A 365 -11.21 -11.37 -16.21
N TRP A 366 -10.62 -12.52 -16.50
CA TRP A 366 -11.31 -13.77 -16.70
C TRP A 366 -11.47 -14.48 -15.35
N THR A 367 -12.70 -14.80 -14.96
CA THR A 367 -13.02 -15.43 -13.66
C THR A 367 -13.00 -16.96 -13.67
N GLY A 368 -12.72 -17.57 -14.82
CA GLY A 368 -12.98 -18.99 -15.07
C GLY A 368 -14.29 -19.23 -15.83
N TYR A 369 -15.23 -18.28 -15.78
CA TYR A 369 -16.54 -18.40 -16.42
C TYR A 369 -16.85 -17.25 -17.38
N SER A 370 -16.43 -16.03 -17.04
CA SER A 370 -16.73 -14.83 -17.82
C SER A 370 -15.63 -13.79 -17.71
N TRP A 371 -15.61 -12.88 -18.69
CA TRP A 371 -14.81 -11.66 -18.63
C TRP A 371 -15.53 -10.59 -17.80
N GLU A 372 -14.80 -9.93 -16.92
CA GLU A 372 -15.27 -8.83 -16.07
C GLU A 372 -14.36 -7.60 -16.22
N PRO A 373 -14.92 -6.38 -16.28
CA PRO A 373 -14.14 -5.15 -16.27
C PRO A 373 -13.58 -4.84 -14.88
N LEU A 374 -12.44 -4.15 -14.82
CA LEU A 374 -11.90 -3.59 -13.57
C LEU A 374 -12.32 -2.12 -13.42
N GLY A 375 -13.46 -1.91 -12.76
CA GLY A 375 -14.06 -0.58 -12.61
C GLY A 375 -14.36 0.05 -13.97
N LEU A 376 -14.02 1.32 -14.15
CA LEU A 376 -14.14 2.02 -15.45
C LEU A 376 -12.99 1.73 -16.43
N GLY A 377 -12.06 0.83 -16.07
CA GLY A 377 -10.87 0.50 -16.86
C GLY A 377 -9.86 1.64 -16.97
N LEU A 378 -9.06 1.61 -18.05
CA LEU A 378 -7.90 2.48 -18.27
C LEU A 378 -8.03 3.20 -19.62
N SER A 379 -7.51 4.43 -19.72
CA SER A 379 -7.69 5.27 -20.93
C SER A 379 -6.77 4.97 -22.11
N GLY A 380 -5.88 3.99 -21.98
CA GLY A 380 -4.93 3.62 -23.04
C GLY A 380 -4.23 2.30 -22.75
N THR A 381 -3.32 1.94 -23.64
CA THR A 381 -2.69 0.61 -23.66
C THR A 381 -1.99 0.28 -22.34
N VAL A 382 -2.32 -0.88 -21.78
CA VAL A 382 -1.56 -1.52 -20.70
C VAL A 382 -0.43 -2.34 -21.31
N ARG A 383 0.79 -2.18 -20.80
CA ARG A 383 1.98 -2.92 -21.29
C ARG A 383 2.51 -3.93 -20.30
N CYS A 384 2.29 -3.72 -19.01
CA CYS A 384 2.77 -4.61 -17.98
C CYS A 384 1.78 -4.68 -16.82
N LEU A 385 1.77 -5.84 -16.17
CA LEU A 385 0.96 -6.16 -15.00
C LEU A 385 1.85 -6.84 -13.97
N ALA A 386 1.66 -6.55 -12.68
CA ALA A 386 2.36 -7.24 -11.60
C ALA A 386 1.50 -7.34 -10.35
N GLY A 387 1.85 -8.27 -9.45
CA GLY A 387 1.30 -8.32 -8.10
C GLY A 387 -0.12 -8.87 -8.00
N ALA A 388 -0.55 -9.75 -8.92
CA ALA A 388 -1.85 -10.44 -8.94
C ALA A 388 -2.08 -11.40 -7.75
N ALA A 389 -1.38 -11.25 -6.62
CA ALA A 389 -1.45 -12.11 -5.44
C ALA A 389 -2.29 -11.48 -4.30
N ALA A 390 -2.81 -12.34 -3.41
CA ALA A 390 -3.73 -11.96 -2.33
C ALA A 390 -3.12 -10.97 -1.31
N ARG A 391 -3.99 -10.12 -0.76
CA ARG A 391 -3.69 -9.01 0.15
C ARG A 391 -2.78 -9.40 1.31
N ASN A 392 -1.58 -8.81 1.38
CA ASN A 392 -0.85 -8.62 2.63
C ASN A 392 -0.43 -7.14 2.74
N GLY A 393 -1.37 -6.28 3.16
CA GLY A 393 -1.12 -4.87 3.51
C GLY A 393 -0.78 -3.91 2.35
N ASN A 394 -1.50 -2.78 2.26
CA ASN A 394 -1.24 -1.55 1.48
C ASN A 394 -0.91 -1.66 -0.02
N GLY A 395 -1.00 -2.84 -0.61
CA GLY A 395 -0.83 -3.06 -2.04
C GLY A 395 -2.14 -3.29 -2.75
N GLY A 396 -2.30 -2.64 -3.91
CA GLY A 396 -3.27 -3.11 -4.89
C GLY A 396 -3.01 -4.59 -5.21
N LEU A 397 -4.10 -5.38 -5.28
CA LEU A 397 -4.16 -6.74 -5.81
C LEU A 397 -3.58 -6.86 -7.23
N LEU A 398 -3.38 -5.76 -7.94
CA LEU A 398 -2.78 -5.73 -9.27
C LEU A 398 -2.21 -4.33 -9.51
N TRP A 399 -1.02 -4.26 -10.09
CA TRP A 399 -0.41 -3.04 -10.57
C TRP A 399 -0.42 -3.06 -12.10
N ALA A 400 -0.82 -1.95 -12.70
CA ALA A 400 -0.86 -1.79 -14.14
C ALA A 400 0.04 -0.62 -14.56
N GLY A 401 0.89 -0.88 -15.56
CA GLY A 401 1.77 0.11 -16.17
C GLY A 401 1.58 0.14 -17.69
N GLY A 402 1.71 1.31 -18.30
CA GLY A 402 1.62 1.41 -19.76
C GLY A 402 1.66 2.82 -20.31
N ALA A 403 0.83 3.05 -21.33
CA ALA A 403 0.67 4.33 -22.02
C ALA A 403 -0.61 5.08 -21.64
N PHE A 404 -1.45 4.55 -20.74
CA PHE A 404 -2.66 5.22 -20.28
C PHE A 404 -2.35 6.54 -19.54
N THR A 405 -3.31 7.45 -19.57
CA THR A 405 -3.26 8.75 -18.87
C THR A 405 -4.30 8.85 -17.75
N ALA A 406 -5.21 7.89 -17.66
CA ALA A 406 -6.23 7.83 -16.63
C ALA A 406 -6.60 6.39 -16.26
N ALA A 407 -7.00 6.20 -15.00
CA ALA A 407 -7.54 4.95 -14.47
C ALA A 407 -8.77 5.24 -13.62
N GLY A 408 -9.84 4.45 -13.79
CA GLY A 408 -11.08 4.67 -13.03
C GLY A 408 -11.68 6.07 -13.24
N GLY A 409 -11.48 6.68 -14.42
CA GLY A 409 -11.90 8.05 -14.73
C GLY A 409 -11.01 9.17 -14.16
N ARG A 410 -9.85 8.84 -13.56
CA ARG A 410 -8.96 9.82 -12.90
C ARG A 410 -7.64 9.93 -13.65
N THR A 411 -7.16 11.16 -13.88
CA THR A 411 -5.88 11.42 -14.54
C THR A 411 -4.69 10.98 -13.69
N LEU A 412 -3.82 10.15 -14.26
CA LEU A 412 -2.62 9.58 -13.65
C LEU A 412 -1.37 9.94 -14.48
N PRO A 413 -0.58 10.96 -14.10
CA PRO A 413 0.58 11.40 -14.89
C PRO A 413 1.70 10.36 -14.95
N ALA A 414 1.80 9.47 -13.96
CA ALA A 414 2.84 8.45 -13.88
C ALA A 414 2.59 7.20 -14.77
N ARG A 415 1.39 7.07 -15.35
CA ARG A 415 0.98 5.88 -16.14
C ARG A 415 1.16 4.55 -15.39
N LEU A 416 0.94 4.62 -14.08
CA LEU A 416 1.03 3.55 -13.11
C LEU A 416 -0.17 3.64 -12.17
N ALA A 417 -0.87 2.53 -11.97
CA ALA A 417 -2.06 2.46 -11.13
C ALA A 417 -2.09 1.15 -10.34
N GLY A 418 -2.60 1.19 -9.11
CA GLY A 418 -2.85 0.00 -8.29
C GLY A 418 -4.35 -0.28 -8.17
N TRP A 419 -4.78 -1.51 -8.43
CA TRP A 419 -6.15 -1.97 -8.25
C TRP A 419 -6.31 -2.61 -6.86
N ASN A 420 -7.21 -2.11 -6.01
CA ASN A 420 -7.37 -2.65 -4.64
C ASN A 420 -8.44 -3.75 -4.51
N GLY A 421 -9.04 -4.18 -5.62
CA GLY A 421 -10.19 -5.10 -5.66
C GLY A 421 -11.52 -4.43 -5.97
N ALA A 422 -11.61 -3.11 -5.79
CA ALA A 422 -12.82 -2.33 -6.04
C ALA A 422 -12.55 -1.09 -6.88
N GLU A 423 -11.38 -0.44 -6.69
CA GLU A 423 -11.03 0.80 -7.38
C GLU A 423 -9.55 0.87 -7.79
N TRP A 424 -9.32 1.69 -8.81
CA TRP A 424 -8.00 2.16 -9.20
C TRP A 424 -7.54 3.29 -8.31
N LEU A 425 -6.43 3.05 -7.61
CA LEU A 425 -5.73 4.00 -6.78
C LEU A 425 -4.50 4.54 -7.52
N PRO A 426 -4.23 5.86 -7.43
CA PRO A 426 -2.96 6.42 -7.88
C PRO A 426 -1.82 5.83 -7.04
N VAL A 427 -0.71 5.49 -7.71
CA VAL A 427 0.56 5.22 -7.02
C VAL A 427 1.23 6.57 -6.75
N PRO A 428 1.72 6.83 -5.52
CA PRO A 428 2.24 8.15 -5.14
C PRO A 428 3.65 8.35 -5.72
N ILE A 429 3.71 8.63 -7.01
CA ILE A 429 4.93 9.00 -7.73
C ILE A 429 4.56 9.94 -8.87
N ARG A 430 5.44 10.90 -9.16
CA ARG A 430 5.39 11.69 -10.38
C ARG A 430 6.73 11.59 -11.10
N LEU A 431 6.68 11.07 -12.31
CA LEU A 431 7.81 11.00 -13.22
C LEU A 431 7.81 12.29 -14.08
N HIS A 432 8.95 12.95 -14.24
CA HIS A 432 9.02 14.27 -14.86
C HIS A 432 8.53 14.27 -16.33
N PRO A 433 7.76 15.29 -16.78
CA PRO A 433 7.07 15.31 -18.08
C PRO A 433 7.97 15.38 -19.33
N SER A 434 9.28 15.61 -19.18
CA SER A 434 10.21 15.65 -20.32
C SER A 434 10.29 14.34 -21.10
N VAL A 435 9.76 13.25 -20.52
CA VAL A 435 9.49 12.00 -21.20
C VAL A 435 8.08 11.59 -20.77
N ALA A 436 7.13 11.46 -21.70
CA ALA A 436 5.84 10.85 -21.41
C ALA A 436 6.10 9.41 -20.92
N PRO A 437 6.13 9.15 -19.59
CA PRO A 437 6.86 8.01 -19.08
C PRO A 437 6.01 6.78 -19.33
N GLN A 438 6.45 5.93 -20.25
CA GLN A 438 5.79 4.67 -20.51
C GLN A 438 6.32 3.66 -19.49
N VAL A 439 5.46 3.14 -18.61
CA VAL A 439 5.84 2.04 -17.74
C VAL A 439 5.78 0.77 -18.56
N VAL A 440 6.94 0.11 -18.70
CA VAL A 440 7.13 -1.01 -19.64
C VAL A 440 7.27 -2.33 -18.90
N ALA A 441 7.81 -2.30 -17.68
CA ALA A 441 8.00 -3.50 -16.89
C ALA A 441 7.62 -3.24 -15.42
N LEU A 442 6.98 -4.23 -14.80
CA LEU A 442 6.66 -4.23 -13.38
C LEU A 442 7.01 -5.59 -12.79
N ALA A 443 7.49 -5.60 -11.56
CA ALA A 443 7.68 -6.82 -10.80
C ALA A 443 7.50 -6.56 -9.30
N GLN A 444 7.14 -7.60 -8.57
CA GLN A 444 7.10 -7.59 -7.11
C GLN A 444 8.03 -8.68 -6.58
N LEU A 445 8.90 -8.31 -5.65
CA LEU A 445 9.80 -9.22 -4.96
C LEU A 445 9.09 -9.89 -3.77
N PRO A 446 9.59 -11.02 -3.26
CA PRO A 446 8.94 -11.77 -2.17
C PRO A 446 8.72 -10.98 -0.88
N ASP A 447 9.57 -9.99 -0.60
CA ASP A 447 9.46 -9.11 0.57
C ASP A 447 8.38 -8.02 0.42
N GLY A 448 7.81 -7.88 -0.77
CA GLY A 448 6.84 -6.84 -1.12
C GLY A 448 7.45 -5.63 -1.85
N THR A 449 8.77 -5.58 -2.05
CA THR A 449 9.43 -4.53 -2.85
C THR A 449 8.90 -4.56 -4.28
N ARG A 450 8.60 -3.39 -4.83
CA ARG A 450 8.08 -3.24 -6.19
C ARG A 450 9.12 -2.60 -7.08
N LEU A 451 9.33 -3.19 -8.26
CA LEU A 451 10.23 -2.67 -9.29
C LEU A 451 9.41 -2.05 -10.41
N VAL A 452 9.79 -0.85 -10.84
CA VAL A 452 9.12 -0.09 -11.90
C VAL A 452 10.12 0.26 -12.99
N GLY A 453 10.04 -0.45 -14.10
CA GLY A 453 10.78 -0.18 -15.34
C GLY A 453 10.00 0.77 -16.25
N TYR A 454 10.62 1.87 -16.68
CA TYR A 454 9.95 2.87 -17.53
C TYR A 454 10.89 3.47 -18.58
N GLY A 455 10.33 3.98 -19.67
CA GLY A 455 11.06 4.46 -20.84
C GLY A 455 11.66 5.87 -20.73
N GLY A 456 12.04 6.33 -19.54
CA GLY A 456 12.53 7.70 -19.35
C GLY A 456 13.59 7.85 -18.26
N SER A 457 14.27 8.99 -18.30
CA SER A 457 15.21 9.42 -17.27
C SER A 457 14.87 10.84 -16.82
N GLY A 458 15.32 11.19 -15.61
CA GLY A 458 15.17 12.55 -15.07
C GLY A 458 14.90 12.54 -13.58
N MET A 459 14.16 13.54 -13.11
CA MET A 459 13.73 13.62 -11.72
C MET A 459 12.42 12.85 -11.52
N ALA A 460 12.31 12.13 -10.41
CA ALA A 460 11.04 11.62 -9.91
C ALA A 460 10.71 12.33 -8.60
N HIS A 461 9.46 12.76 -8.43
CA HIS A 461 8.93 13.21 -7.15
C HIS A 461 8.20 12.08 -6.47
N VAL A 462 8.48 11.90 -5.18
CA VAL A 462 8.00 10.79 -4.37
C VAL A 462 7.59 11.32 -2.98
N PRO A 463 6.78 10.58 -2.22
CA PRO A 463 6.50 10.92 -0.84
C PRO A 463 7.79 11.11 -0.05
N ALA A 464 7.82 12.11 0.82
CA ALA A 464 8.81 12.13 1.88
C ALA A 464 8.25 11.38 3.09
N ILE A 465 9.13 10.66 3.79
CA ILE A 465 8.77 9.89 4.98
C ILE A 465 9.34 10.59 6.20
N SER A 466 8.47 10.91 7.14
CA SER A 466 8.86 11.45 8.45
C SER A 466 8.51 10.46 9.55
N THR A 467 9.41 10.32 10.53
CA THR A 467 9.16 9.52 11.74
C THR A 467 8.48 10.40 12.79
N ILE A 468 7.30 9.98 13.22
CA ILE A 468 6.49 10.60 14.28
C ILE A 468 6.38 9.62 15.44
N THR A 469 6.79 10.03 16.65
CA THR A 469 6.68 9.19 17.84
C THR A 469 5.49 9.60 18.68
N ASN A 470 4.51 8.70 18.81
CA ASN A 470 3.46 8.84 19.82
C ASN A 470 3.98 8.28 21.14
N HIS A 471 4.28 9.15 22.10
CA HIS A 471 4.72 8.75 23.44
C HIS A 471 3.58 8.21 24.30
N GLY A 472 2.34 8.30 23.83
CA GLY A 472 1.17 7.69 24.45
C GLY A 472 1.17 6.16 24.41
N THR A 473 0.45 5.55 25.36
CA THR A 473 0.18 4.10 25.36
C THR A 473 -1.05 3.70 24.55
N ALA A 474 -1.83 4.66 24.04
CA ALA A 474 -3.01 4.45 23.21
C ALA A 474 -2.91 5.15 21.83
N PRO A 475 -3.71 4.73 20.82
CA PRO A 475 -3.78 5.39 19.52
C PRO A 475 -4.19 6.86 19.64
N ALA A 476 -3.36 7.76 19.10
CA ALA A 476 -3.63 9.19 19.00
C ALA A 476 -4.17 9.54 17.61
N TYR A 477 -5.03 10.56 17.54
CA TYR A 477 -5.67 10.98 16.29
C TYR A 477 -5.27 12.43 16.00
N PRO A 478 -4.40 12.67 15.00
CA PRO A 478 -3.89 14.00 14.76
C PRO A 478 -4.83 14.87 13.92
N VAL A 479 -4.49 16.15 13.89
CA VAL A 479 -4.91 17.10 12.87
C VAL A 479 -3.70 17.40 11.98
N LEU A 480 -3.80 17.11 10.69
CA LEU A 480 -2.81 17.52 9.70
C LEU A 480 -3.21 18.86 9.11
N THR A 481 -2.25 19.77 9.01
CA THR A 481 -2.41 21.07 8.38
C THR A 481 -1.39 21.23 7.26
N LEU A 482 -1.86 21.52 6.05
CA LEU A 482 -1.03 21.88 4.89
C LEU A 482 -1.31 23.34 4.52
N ALA A 483 -0.26 24.12 4.25
CA ALA A 483 -0.40 25.51 3.83
C ALA A 483 0.43 25.78 2.56
N GLY A 484 -0.11 26.63 1.68
CA GLY A 484 0.55 27.07 0.46
C GLY A 484 0.02 26.39 -0.80
N ALA A 485 0.43 26.93 -1.95
CA ALA A 485 0.02 26.42 -3.24
C ALA A 485 0.65 25.06 -3.54
N GLY A 486 -0.08 24.23 -4.27
CA GLY A 486 0.43 22.93 -4.70
C GLY A 486 -0.62 21.86 -4.84
N THR A 487 -0.22 20.68 -5.30
CA THR A 487 -1.09 19.51 -5.39
C THR A 487 -0.92 18.62 -4.16
N VAL A 488 -2.01 18.26 -3.51
CA VAL A 488 -2.07 17.21 -2.48
C VAL A 488 -2.50 15.92 -3.16
N GLN A 489 -1.75 14.85 -2.95
CA GLN A 489 -2.02 13.56 -3.60
C GLN A 489 -2.27 12.45 -2.59
N GLN A 490 -1.44 12.32 -1.55
CA GLN A 490 -1.62 11.25 -0.57
C GLN A 490 -1.02 11.57 0.79
N LEU A 491 -1.67 11.09 1.85
CA LEU A 491 -1.12 10.90 3.19
C LEU A 491 -1.25 9.43 3.57
N ALA A 492 -0.17 8.79 3.99
CA ALA A 492 -0.17 7.42 4.46
C ALA A 492 0.53 7.29 5.81
N ASN A 493 -0.06 6.53 6.72
CA ASN A 493 0.69 5.97 7.85
C ASN A 493 1.13 4.56 7.47
N LEU A 494 2.42 4.39 7.20
CA LEU A 494 2.99 3.14 6.72
C LEU A 494 2.96 2.05 7.80
N ARG A 495 2.81 2.42 9.08
CA ARG A 495 2.72 1.48 10.20
C ARG A 495 1.33 0.86 10.32
N THR A 496 0.27 1.66 10.16
CA THR A 496 -1.12 1.15 10.22
C THR A 496 -1.62 0.68 8.86
N GLY A 497 -1.04 1.23 7.80
CA GLY A 497 -1.48 1.06 6.43
C GLY A 497 -2.67 1.91 6.00
N ALA A 498 -3.16 2.79 6.88
CA ALA A 498 -4.19 3.74 6.51
C ALA A 498 -3.65 4.76 5.51
N THR A 499 -4.35 4.90 4.38
CA THR A 499 -4.03 5.89 3.33
C THR A 499 -5.21 6.81 3.07
N ILE A 500 -4.94 8.09 2.92
CA ILE A 500 -5.90 9.11 2.49
C ILE A 500 -5.37 9.67 1.18
N THR A 501 -6.15 9.50 0.10
CA THR A 501 -5.72 9.82 -1.25
C THR A 501 -6.66 10.85 -1.86
N PHE A 502 -6.09 11.81 -2.58
CA PHE A 502 -6.84 12.92 -3.18
C PHE A 502 -6.83 12.82 -4.70
N ALA A 503 -7.92 13.24 -5.32
CA ALA A 503 -8.05 13.33 -6.77
C ALA A 503 -7.33 14.59 -7.31
N ASN A 504 -5.99 14.62 -7.21
CA ASN A 504 -5.14 15.77 -7.62
C ASN A 504 -5.65 17.10 -7.06
N LEU A 505 -5.85 17.15 -5.73
CA LEU A 505 -6.38 18.34 -5.06
C LEU A 505 -5.37 19.49 -5.15
N SER A 506 -5.67 20.52 -5.94
CA SER A 506 -4.87 21.73 -5.99
C SER A 506 -5.32 22.74 -4.93
N LEU A 507 -4.37 23.31 -4.21
CA LEU A 507 -4.55 24.39 -3.24
C LEU A 507 -4.00 25.71 -3.79
N ASN A 508 -4.66 26.82 -3.44
CA ASN A 508 -4.17 28.17 -3.76
C ASN A 508 -3.05 28.61 -2.80
N PRO A 509 -2.24 29.64 -3.14
CA PRO A 509 -1.14 30.11 -2.30
C PRO A 509 -1.54 30.50 -0.86
N ASN A 510 -2.75 31.04 -0.68
CA ASN A 510 -3.28 31.47 0.62
C ASN A 510 -4.33 30.49 1.19
N GLU A 511 -4.38 29.27 0.66
CA GLU A 511 -5.30 28.25 1.11
C GLU A 511 -4.61 27.30 2.10
N GLN A 512 -5.36 26.93 3.14
CA GLN A 512 -4.93 25.95 4.12
C GLN A 512 -5.86 24.75 4.07
N LEU A 513 -5.29 23.55 3.94
CA LEU A 513 -6.01 22.30 4.06
C LEU A 513 -5.83 21.76 5.49
N THR A 514 -6.95 21.45 6.14
CA THR A 514 -6.99 20.80 7.45
C THR A 514 -7.63 19.43 7.30
N LEU A 515 -6.91 18.40 7.74
CA LEU A 515 -7.32 17.01 7.82
C LEU A 515 -7.47 16.67 9.29
N ASP A 516 -8.70 16.71 9.79
CA ASP A 516 -9.00 16.34 11.17
C ASP A 516 -9.32 14.84 11.21
N LEU A 517 -8.51 14.06 11.93
CA LEU A 517 -8.66 12.61 12.02
C LEU A 517 -9.24 12.17 13.36
N ARG A 518 -9.57 13.13 14.24
CA ARG A 518 -10.20 12.86 15.53
C ARG A 518 -11.59 12.27 15.32
N PRO A 519 -11.96 11.16 16.00
CA PRO A 519 -13.20 10.43 15.73
C PRO A 519 -14.48 11.28 15.68
N ALA A 520 -14.58 12.32 16.52
CA ALA A 520 -15.78 13.17 16.61
C ALA A 520 -15.88 14.26 15.54
N THR A 521 -14.76 14.64 14.91
CA THR A 521 -14.67 15.80 14.01
C THR A 521 -14.02 15.46 12.68
N ARG A 522 -14.07 14.17 12.29
CA ARG A 522 -13.39 13.67 11.09
C ARG A 522 -13.81 14.45 9.85
N GLY A 523 -12.84 15.00 9.14
CA GLY A 523 -13.14 15.80 7.98
C GLY A 523 -11.92 16.38 7.27
N VAL A 524 -12.18 16.82 6.05
CA VAL A 524 -11.23 17.54 5.22
C VAL A 524 -11.80 18.91 4.96
N HIS A 525 -11.08 19.95 5.34
CA HIS A 525 -11.55 21.33 5.30
C HIS A 525 -10.52 22.24 4.66
N SER A 526 -10.99 23.12 3.79
CA SER A 526 -10.23 24.24 3.26
C SER A 526 -10.66 25.53 3.95
N SER A 527 -9.68 26.38 4.27
CA SER A 527 -9.93 27.73 4.78
C SER A 527 -10.69 28.63 3.81
N LEU A 528 -10.70 28.31 2.50
CA LEU A 528 -11.35 29.11 1.46
C LEU A 528 -12.60 28.44 0.86
N ARG A 529 -12.64 27.10 0.84
CA ARG A 529 -13.69 26.32 0.15
C ARG A 529 -14.62 25.56 1.10
N GLY A 530 -14.33 25.55 2.41
CA GLY A 530 -15.10 24.75 3.37
C GLY A 530 -14.79 23.26 3.22
N SER A 531 -15.81 22.40 3.32
CA SER A 531 -15.61 20.95 3.25
C SER A 531 -15.08 20.50 1.88
N LEU A 532 -14.05 19.66 1.89
CA LEU A 532 -13.44 19.04 0.71
C LEU A 532 -13.56 17.51 0.72
N ALA A 533 -14.59 16.96 1.38
CA ALA A 533 -14.80 15.51 1.43
C ALA A 533 -14.91 14.87 0.03
N GLY A 534 -15.48 15.59 -0.95
CA GLY A 534 -15.57 15.13 -2.34
C GLY A 534 -14.23 15.09 -3.11
N ALA A 535 -13.15 15.63 -2.55
CA ALA A 535 -11.81 15.53 -3.14
C ALA A 535 -11.12 14.20 -2.83
N LEU A 536 -11.67 13.41 -1.89
CA LEU A 536 -11.13 12.11 -1.51
C LEU A 536 -11.43 11.07 -2.58
N VAL A 537 -10.41 10.28 -2.90
CA VAL A 537 -10.56 9.08 -3.71
C VAL A 537 -11.23 8.01 -2.84
N PRO A 538 -12.26 7.29 -3.33
CA PRO A 538 -12.85 6.19 -2.59
C PRO A 538 -11.79 5.11 -2.28
N GLY A 539 -11.93 4.50 -1.11
CA GLY A 539 -10.86 3.69 -0.50
C GLY A 539 -9.89 4.51 0.36
N SER A 540 -10.03 5.83 0.43
CA SER A 540 -9.37 6.64 1.47
C SER A 540 -9.92 6.31 2.85
N ASP A 541 -9.04 6.01 3.79
CA ASP A 541 -9.41 5.56 5.12
C ASP A 541 -9.14 6.64 6.17
N LEU A 542 -10.11 7.56 6.34
CA LEU A 542 -10.14 8.48 7.47
C LEU A 542 -10.46 7.75 8.80
N GLY A 543 -10.99 6.54 8.71
CA GLY A 543 -11.55 5.74 9.78
C GLY A 543 -10.49 5.12 10.70
N ALA A 544 -9.50 4.49 10.07
CA ALA A 544 -8.42 3.78 10.72
C ALA A 544 -7.13 4.62 10.85
N TRP A 545 -7.09 5.82 10.25
CA TRP A 545 -5.92 6.68 10.35
C TRP A 545 -5.70 7.17 11.78
N CYS A 546 -4.61 6.71 12.40
CA CYS A 546 -4.18 7.10 13.74
C CYS A 546 -2.66 6.95 13.87
N LEU A 547 -2.09 7.50 14.94
CA LEU A 547 -0.72 7.26 15.38
C LEU A 547 -0.73 6.17 16.47
N LEU A 548 -0.17 5.00 16.18
CA LEU A 548 -0.03 3.93 17.18
C LEU A 548 1.03 4.29 18.22
N PRO A 549 0.98 3.74 19.44
CA PRO A 549 2.03 3.91 20.45
C PRO A 549 3.43 3.61 19.90
N GLY A 550 4.40 4.50 20.11
CA GLY A 550 5.75 4.43 19.55
C GLY A 550 5.90 5.09 18.18
N GLU A 551 6.90 4.65 17.41
CA GLU A 551 7.26 5.23 16.11
C GLU A 551 6.20 4.94 15.03
N ASN A 552 5.81 5.97 14.27
CA ASN A 552 4.95 5.88 13.10
C ASN A 552 5.68 6.54 11.92
N ARG A 553 5.71 5.87 10.78
CA ARG A 553 6.32 6.41 9.56
C ARG A 553 5.24 6.98 8.68
N ILE A 554 5.25 8.30 8.54
CA ILE A 554 4.23 9.05 7.82
C ILE A 554 4.79 9.46 6.47
N ALA A 555 4.21 8.92 5.40
CA ALA A 555 4.51 9.30 4.04
C ALA A 555 3.50 10.36 3.59
N LEU A 556 3.98 11.56 3.32
CA LEU A 556 3.18 12.64 2.73
C LEU A 556 3.65 12.85 1.31
N PHE A 557 2.70 12.96 0.37
CA PHE A 557 2.96 13.32 -1.02
C PHE A 557 2.12 14.54 -1.41
N ALA A 558 2.76 15.70 -1.28
CA ALA A 558 2.15 17.00 -1.46
C ALA A 558 3.23 18.02 -1.90
N ASP A 559 2.86 19.05 -2.65
CA ASP A 559 3.79 20.09 -3.15
C ASP A 559 3.95 21.28 -2.20
N GLN A 560 3.27 21.24 -1.05
CA GLN A 560 3.14 22.36 -0.14
C GLN A 560 4.49 22.68 0.53
N PRO A 561 4.79 23.96 0.76
CA PRO A 561 6.02 24.37 1.45
C PRO A 561 6.06 23.95 2.92
N SER A 562 4.91 23.74 3.55
CA SER A 562 4.83 23.31 4.95
C SER A 562 3.67 22.36 5.22
N ALA A 563 3.93 21.41 6.12
CA ALA A 563 2.96 20.51 6.70
C ALA A 563 3.25 20.36 8.19
N THR A 564 2.21 20.39 9.01
CA THR A 564 2.31 20.13 10.45
C THR A 564 1.31 19.09 10.88
N LEU A 565 1.74 18.18 11.74
CA LEU A 565 0.90 17.22 12.43
C LEU A 565 0.79 17.64 13.89
N GLU A 566 -0.43 17.84 14.37
CA GLU A 566 -0.71 18.13 15.78
C GLU A 566 -1.53 17.00 16.39
N TRP A 567 -1.14 16.49 17.57
CA TRP A 567 -1.91 15.49 18.29
C TRP A 567 -1.77 15.63 19.80
N HIS A 568 -2.70 15.05 20.54
CA HIS A 568 -2.54 14.80 21.97
C HIS A 568 -2.13 13.34 22.16
N SER A 569 -1.08 13.10 22.95
CA SER A 569 -0.72 11.74 23.34
C SER A 569 -1.83 11.15 24.18
N ARG A 570 -2.19 9.89 23.94
CA ARG A 570 -3.28 9.21 24.63
C ARG A 570 -2.77 8.03 25.42
N TYR A 571 -3.40 7.75 26.56
CA TYR A 571 -2.92 6.75 27.51
C TYR A 571 -4.05 5.84 27.99
N TRP A 572 -3.76 4.55 28.07
CA TRP A 572 -4.66 3.55 28.68
C TRP A 572 -4.53 3.51 30.20
N SER A 573 -3.68 4.33 30.80
CA SER A 573 -3.69 4.56 32.23
C SER A 573 -3.21 5.97 32.51
N TYR A 574 -3.63 6.51 33.64
CA TYR A 574 -3.20 7.82 34.08
C TYR A 574 -1.72 7.81 34.52
N ALA A 575 -1.20 6.70 35.06
CA ALA A 575 0.21 6.57 35.43
C ALA A 575 1.16 6.57 34.23
N ASP A 576 0.70 6.15 33.04
CA ASP A 576 1.50 6.28 31.82
C ASP A 576 1.55 7.74 31.32
N ALA A 577 0.61 8.58 31.76
CA ALA A 577 0.49 9.98 31.35
C ALA A 577 1.31 10.95 32.22
N GLU A 578 1.68 10.54 33.44
CA GLU A 578 2.63 11.24 34.33
C GLU A 578 4.08 10.84 34.02
#